data_AF-A0A366LMS4-F1
#
_entry.id   AF-A0A366LMS4-F1
#
_cell.length_a   1.000
_cell.length_b   1.000
_cell.length_c   1.000
_cell.angle_alpha   90.00
_cell.angle_beta   90.00
_cell.angle_gamma   90.00
#
_symmetry.space_group_name_H-M   'P 1'
#
loop_
_entity.id
_entity.type
_entity.pdbx_description
1 polymer ?
#
loop_
_entity_poly.entity_id
_entity_poly.type
_entity_poly.pdbx_seq_one_letter_code
_entity_poly.pdbx_strand_id
1 'polypeptide(L)' 'MVLRVRAQRDRRACDIQLTEQGRQIAHAAHRKVTAQVEHLIGEVAPDDRERLEHVVTTIIRSAHPAPRVPAPRS' A
#
# COMPACT_ATOMS: atom_id res chain seq x y z
N MET A 1 -2.78 -9.25 11.91
CA MET A 1 -2.18 -9.19 13.27
C MET A 1 -0.78 -8.61 13.15
N VAL A 2 -0.40 -7.73 14.07
CA VAL A 2 0.87 -7.00 14.02
C VAL A 2 1.58 -7.10 15.37
N LEU A 3 2.89 -6.90 15.36
CA LEU A 3 3.72 -6.79 16.54
C LEU A 3 4.49 -5.47 16.50
N ARG A 4 4.76 -4.90 17.68
CA ARG A 4 5.58 -3.70 17.85
C ARG A 4 7.02 -4.12 18.14
N VAL A 5 7.97 -3.64 17.36
CA VAL A 5 9.41 -3.83 17.58
C VAL A 5 10.03 -2.48 17.93
N ARG A 6 10.99 -2.44 18.87
CA ARG A 6 11.73 -1.20 19.13
C ARG A 6 12.56 -0.84 17.90
N ALA A 7 12.47 0.42 17.46
CA ALA A 7 13.29 0.88 16.36
C ALA A 7 14.77 0.90 16.79
N GLN A 8 15.67 0.39 15.95
CA GLN A 8 17.10 0.35 16.29
C GLN A 8 17.70 1.75 16.48
N ARG A 9 17.18 2.76 15.79
CA ARG A 9 17.74 4.12 15.76
C ARG A 9 17.15 5.07 16.81
N ASP A 10 15.96 4.80 17.31
CA ASP A 10 15.32 5.61 18.35
C ASP A 10 14.55 4.72 19.32
N ARG A 11 14.99 4.72 20.58
CA ARG A 11 14.38 3.93 21.65
C ARG A 11 12.97 4.40 22.03
N ARG A 12 12.57 5.61 21.60
CA ARG A 12 11.20 6.14 21.75
C ARG A 12 10.30 5.79 20.57
N ALA A 13 10.87 5.29 19.47
CA ALA A 13 10.12 4.85 18.31
C ALA A 13 9.89 3.33 18.32
N CYS A 14 8.79 2.89 17.70
CA CYS A 14 8.50 1.49 17.47
C CYS A 14 8.15 1.27 16.00
N ASP A 15 8.74 0.24 15.42
CA ASP A 15 8.34 -0.28 14.12
C ASP A 15 7.15 -1.21 14.30
N ILE A 16 6.23 -1.19 13.33
CA ILE A 16 5.12 -2.14 13.25
C ILE A 16 5.49 -3.19 12.21
N GLN A 17 5.50 -4.45 12.62
CA GLN A 17 5.76 -5.57 11.73
C GLN A 17 4.55 -6.50 11.70
N LEU A 18 4.27 -7.08 10.53
CA LEU A 18 3.28 -8.14 10.43
C LEU A 18 3.83 -9.41 11.09
N THR A 19 2.99 -10.04 11.92
CA THR A 19 3.25 -11.42 12.35
C THR A 19 3.08 -12.36 11.15
N GLU A 20 3.49 -13.63 11.27
CA GLU A 20 3.25 -14.62 10.21
C GLU A 20 1.76 -14.74 9.87
N GLN A 21 0.90 -14.90 10.89
CA GLN A 21 -0.55 -14.86 10.70
C GLN A 21 -1.03 -13.55 10.08
N GLY A 22 -0.41 -12.42 10.45
CA GLY A 22 -0.68 -11.12 9.85
C GLY A 22 -0.37 -11.07 8.36
N ARG A 23 0.76 -11.63 7.93
CA ARG A 23 1.13 -11.75 6.51
C ARG A 23 0.15 -12.62 5.75
N GLN A 24 -0.26 -13.75 6.31
CA GLN A 24 -1.23 -14.64 5.67
C GLN A 24 -2.58 -13.95 5.44
N ILE A 25 -3.07 -13.21 6.45
CA ILE A 25 -4.30 -12.41 6.33
C ILE A 25 -4.12 -11.32 5.27
N ALA A 26 -2.99 -10.60 5.27
CA ALA A 26 -2.72 -9.56 4.28
C ALA A 26 -2.70 -10.13 2.85
N HIS A 27 -2.07 -11.29 2.64
CA HIS A 27 -2.05 -11.97 1.34
C HIS A 27 -3.45 -12.46 0.93
N ALA A 28 -4.25 -12.99 1.86
CA ALA A 28 -5.62 -13.41 1.58
C ALA A 28 -6.50 -12.21 1.19
N ALA A 29 -6.39 -11.11 1.92
CA ALA A 29 -7.09 -9.86 1.62
C ALA A 29 -6.66 -9.29 0.27
N HIS A 30 -5.36 -9.24 -0.01
CA HIS A 30 -4.83 -8.78 -1.29
C HIS A 30 -5.39 -9.60 -2.45
N ARG A 31 -5.30 -10.94 -2.38
CA ARG A 31 -5.86 -11.84 -3.41
C ARG A 31 -7.36 -11.62 -3.62
N LYS A 32 -8.13 -11.44 -2.55
CA LYS A 32 -9.56 -11.18 -2.63
C LYS A 32 -9.85 -9.86 -3.36
N VAL A 33 -9.14 -8.79 -3.01
CA VAL A 33 -9.29 -7.49 -3.65
C VAL A 33 -8.89 -7.55 -5.11
N THR A 34 -7.75 -8.19 -5.44
CA THR A 34 -7.31 -8.37 -6.83
C THR A 34 -8.36 -9.10 -7.66
N ALA A 35 -8.91 -10.21 -7.15
CA ALA A 35 -9.96 -10.94 -7.86
C ALA A 35 -11.23 -10.10 -8.07
N GLN A 36 -11.60 -9.27 -7.09
CA GLN A 36 -12.73 -8.35 -7.24
C GLN A 36 -12.47 -7.27 -8.29
N VAL A 37 -11.25 -6.70 -8.31
CA VAL A 37 -10.85 -5.72 -9.33
C VAL A 37 -10.89 -6.38 -10.71
N GLU A 38 -10.26 -7.55 -10.87
CA GLU A 38 -10.28 -8.32 -12.13
C GLU A 38 -11.69 -8.60 -12.63
N HIS A 39 -12.62 -8.94 -11.72
CA HIS A 39 -14.02 -9.12 -12.08
C HIS A 39 -14.66 -7.82 -12.58
N LEU A 40 -14.42 -6.69 -11.91
CA LEU A 40 -14.99 -5.39 -12.27
C LEU A 40 -14.45 -4.85 -13.60
N ILE A 41 -13.16 -5.08 -13.90
CA ILE A 41 -12.53 -4.59 -15.14
C ILE A 41 -12.47 -5.64 -16.24
N GLY A 42 -12.99 -6.85 -15.99
CA GLY A 42 -12.86 -8.02 -16.86
C GLY A 42 -13.45 -7.84 -18.26
N GLU A 43 -14.42 -6.93 -18.41
CA GLU A 43 -15.08 -6.61 -19.68
C GLU A 43 -14.47 -5.38 -20.39
N VAL A 44 -13.56 -4.66 -19.73
CA VAL A 44 -12.90 -3.49 -20.31
C VAL A 44 -11.81 -3.95 -21.27
N ALA A 45 -11.71 -3.31 -22.44
CA ALA A 45 -10.66 -3.60 -23.42
C ALA A 45 -9.25 -3.35 -22.81
N PRO A 46 -8.22 -4.13 -23.21
CA PRO A 46 -6.87 -4.00 -22.63
C PRO A 46 -6.33 -2.57 -22.62
N ASP A 47 -6.42 -1.86 -23.75
CA ASP A 47 -5.95 -0.47 -23.89
C ASP A 47 -6.66 0.49 -22.93
N ASP A 48 -7.95 0.27 -22.68
CA ASP A 48 -8.72 1.08 -21.74
C ASP A 48 -8.39 0.76 -20.28
N ARG A 49 -7.96 -0.46 -19.97
CA ARG A 49 -7.46 -0.82 -18.63
C ARG A 49 -6.16 -0.08 -18.31
N GLU A 50 -5.23 -0.02 -19.24
CA GLU A 50 -3.97 0.73 -19.07
C GLU A 50 -4.23 2.22 -18.85
N ARG A 51 -5.16 2.79 -19.62
CA ARG A 51 -5.60 4.19 -19.43
C ARG A 51 -6.23 4.41 -18.07
N LEU A 52 -7.10 3.49 -17.64
CA LEU A 52 -7.74 3.56 -16.33
C LEU A 52 -6.71 3.48 -15.19
N GLU A 53 -5.74 2.58 -15.28
CA GLU A 53 -4.63 2.47 -14.32
C GLU A 53 -3.85 3.78 -14.24
N HIS A 54 -3.53 4.40 -15.38
CA HIS A 54 -2.81 5.67 -15.43
C HIS A 54 -3.58 6.80 -14.73
N VAL A 55 -4.89 6.90 -14.97
CA VAL A 55 -5.76 7.90 -14.35
C VAL A 55 -5.83 7.69 -12.83
N VAL A 56 -6.11 6.46 -12.38
CA VAL A 56 -6.21 6.14 -10.95
C VAL A 56 -4.89 6.41 -10.23
N THR A 57 -3.75 6.00 -10.81
CA THR A 57 -2.42 6.26 -10.26
C THR A 57 -2.14 7.75 -10.13
N THR A 58 -2.56 8.56 -11.12
CA THR A 58 -2.41 10.00 -11.09
C THR A 58 -3.25 10.66 -10.00
N ILE A 59 -4.50 10.20 -9.82
CA ILE A 59 -5.37 10.67 -8.73
C ILE A 59 -4.75 10.35 -7.37
N ILE A 60 -4.32 9.11 -7.15
CA ILE A 60 -3.72 8.67 -5.87
C ILE A 60 -2.47 9.50 -5.55
N ARG A 61 -1.59 9.68 -6.54
CA ARG A 61 -0.36 10.49 -6.39
C ARG A 61 -0.66 11.95 -6.09
N SER A 62 -1.69 12.52 -6.71
CA SER A 62 -2.09 13.92 -6.48
C SER A 62 -2.74 14.12 -5.11
N ALA A 63 -3.44 13.11 -4.61
CA ALA A 63 -4.07 13.12 -3.28
C ALA A 63 -3.06 13.00 -2.13
N HIS A 64 -1.89 12.40 -2.38
CA HIS A 64 -0.79 12.28 -1.42
C HIS A 64 0.42 13.10 -1.87
N PRO A 65 0.46 14.43 -1.64
CA PRO A 65 1.71 15.16 -1.76
C PRO A 65 2.71 14.52 -0.80
N ALA A 66 3.91 14.22 -1.31
CA ALA A 66 4.95 13.52 -0.58
C ALA A 66 5.10 14.03 0.87
N PRO A 67 5.32 13.16 1.86
CA PRO A 67 5.51 13.59 3.24
C PRO A 67 6.68 14.59 3.30
N ARG A 68 6.43 15.77 3.86
CA ARG A 68 7.49 16.74 4.18
C ARG A 68 8.47 16.06 5.13
N VAL A 69 9.60 15.57 4.61
CA VAL A 69 10.70 15.08 5.44
C VAL A 69 11.25 16.29 6.21
N PRO A 70 11.20 16.33 7.55
CA PRO A 70 11.81 17.42 8.30
C PRO A 70 13.33 17.40 8.07
N ALA A 71 13.89 18.57 7.76
CA ALA A 71 15.31 18.73 7.46
C ALA A 71 16.20 18.15 8.59
N PRO A 72 17.35 17.54 8.25
CA PRO A 72 18.29 17.03 9.25
C PRO A 72 18.77 18.20 10.12
N ARG A 73 18.62 18.06 11.45
CA ARG A 73 19.22 18.99 12.41
C ARG A 73 20.72 18.72 12.46
N SER A 74 21.51 19.70 12.03
CA SER A 74 22.97 19.76 12.19
C SER A 74 23.38 19.90 13.65
#